data_AF-A0A1A0FJS2-F1
#
_entry.id   AF-A0A1A0FJS2-F1
#
_cell.length_a   1.000
_cell.length_b   1.000
_cell.length_c   1.000
_cell.angle_alpha   90.00
_cell.angle_beta   90.00
_cell.angle_gamma   90.00
#
_symmetry.space_group_name_H-M   'P 1'
#
loop_
_entity.id
_entity.type
_entity.pdbx_description
1 polymer ?
#
loop_
_entity_poly.entity_id
_entity_poly.type
_entity_poly.pdbx_seq_one_letter_code
_entity_poly.pdbx_strand_id
1 'polypeptide(L)' 'MRVTYLGPAVVGIDHPAVAEMDRRKFTPSCFLVEISEEAHPGGPLMEGDVLVVDEARSLVSTPVL' A
#
# COMPACT_ATOMS: atom_id res chain seq x y z
N MET A 1 -0.50 12.42 -3.53
CA MET A 1 0.11 11.20 -4.11
C MET A 1 -1.00 10.42 -4.79
N ARG A 2 -0.90 10.17 -6.09
CA ARG A 2 -1.90 9.43 -6.87
C ARG A 2 -1.51 7.95 -6.88
N VAL A 3 -2.46 7.07 -6.62
CA VAL A 3 -2.20 5.62 -6.55
C VAL A 3 -3.34 4.85 -7.24
N THR A 4 -3.03 3.65 -7.70
CA THR A 4 -3.99 2.71 -8.27
C THR A 4 -4.30 1.63 -7.24
N TYR A 5 -5.59 1.39 -6.96
CA TYR A 5 -6.00 0.29 -6.10
C TYR A 5 -5.83 -1.05 -6.83
N LEU A 6 -5.07 -1.97 -6.24
CA LEU A 6 -4.85 -3.30 -6.82
C LEU A 6 -5.80 -4.35 -6.25
N GLY A 7 -6.17 -4.25 -4.97
CA GLY A 7 -7.07 -5.19 -4.30
C GLY A 7 -6.69 -5.48 -2.85
N PRO A 8 -7.43 -6.39 -2.17
CA PRO A 8 -7.12 -6.79 -0.79
C PRO A 8 -5.79 -7.54 -0.68
N ALA A 9 -4.97 -7.22 0.32
CA ALA A 9 -3.63 -7.82 0.50
C ALA A 9 -3.68 -9.31 0.91
N VAL A 10 -4.81 -9.74 1.47
CA VAL A 10 -5.07 -11.13 1.86
C VAL A 10 -5.53 -12.01 0.70
N VAL A 11 -5.96 -11.39 -0.41
CA VAL A 11 -6.39 -12.11 -1.62
C VAL A 11 -5.19 -12.26 -2.55
N GLY A 12 -5.11 -13.39 -3.24
CA GLY A 12 -4.05 -13.60 -4.21
C GLY A 12 -4.19 -12.73 -5.43
N ILE A 13 -3.46 -11.61 -5.43
CA ILE A 13 -3.34 -10.73 -6.59
C ILE A 13 -2.20 -11.23 -7.47
N ASP A 14 -2.47 -11.31 -8.77
CA ASP A 14 -1.48 -11.62 -9.78
C ASP A 14 -0.71 -10.35 -10.14
N HIS A 15 0.31 -10.03 -9.33
CA HIS A 15 1.16 -8.87 -9.53
C HIS A 15 2.63 -9.22 -9.21
N PRO A 16 3.60 -8.89 -10.08
CA PRO A 16 4.99 -9.33 -9.94
C PRO A 16 5.62 -8.86 -8.62
N ALA A 17 5.33 -7.63 -8.20
CA ALA A 17 5.89 -7.06 -6.95
C ALA A 17 5.42 -7.78 -5.66
N VAL A 18 4.35 -8.58 -5.71
CA VAL A 18 3.82 -9.29 -4.53
C VAL A 18 3.79 -10.81 -4.71
N ALA A 19 4.46 -11.34 -5.74
CA ALA A 19 4.49 -12.77 -6.04
C ALA A 19 5.02 -13.61 -4.88
N GLU A 20 6.05 -13.11 -4.18
CA GLU A 20 6.68 -13.80 -3.04
C GLU A 20 6.22 -13.27 -1.67
N MET A 21 5.19 -12.42 -1.65
CA MET A 21 4.72 -11.79 -0.43
C MET A 21 3.98 -12.79 0.48
N ASP A 22 4.39 -12.90 1.74
CA ASP A 22 3.68 -13.72 2.74
C ASP A 22 2.40 -13.02 3.21
N ARG A 23 1.28 -13.40 2.59
CA ARG A 23 -0.05 -12.80 2.83
C ARG A 23 -0.59 -13.03 4.23
N ARG A 24 -0.08 -14.04 4.96
CA ARG A 24 -0.54 -14.38 6.33
C ARG A 24 -0.18 -13.31 7.35
N LYS A 25 0.70 -12.38 6.98
CA LYS A 25 1.12 -11.25 7.82
C LYS A 25 0.13 -10.09 7.82
N PHE A 26 -0.89 -10.12 6.97
CA PHE A 26 -1.84 -9.03 6.80
C PHE A 26 -3.23 -9.39 7.31
N THR A 27 -3.91 -8.37 7.82
CA THR A 27 -5.30 -8.45 8.26
C THR A 27 -6.25 -8.12 7.10
N PRO A 28 -7.55 -8.43 7.21
CA PRO A 28 -8.54 -8.05 6.20
C PRO A 28 -8.68 -6.54 5.95
N SER A 29 -8.16 -5.69 6.86
CA SER A 29 -8.07 -4.24 6.70
C SER A 29 -6.94 -3.79 5.76
N CYS A 30 -6.09 -4.72 5.33
CA CYS A 30 -4.96 -4.40 4.47
C CYS A 30 -5.31 -4.54 2.99
N PHE A 31 -4.91 -3.56 2.18
CA PHE A 31 -5.02 -3.57 0.73
C PHE A 31 -3.75 -3.08 0.05
N LEU A 32 -3.63 -3.42 -1.23
CA LEU A 32 -2.49 -3.08 -2.08
C LEU A 32 -2.82 -1.89 -2.96
N VAL A 33 -1.88 -0.95 -3.06
CA VAL A 33 -1.92 0.15 -4.00
C VAL A 33 -0.60 0.28 -4.74
N GLU A 34 -0.65 0.69 -5.99
CA GLU A 34 0.51 0.95 -6.83
C GLU A 34 0.70 2.46 -7.03
N ILE A 35 1.94 2.93 -6.95
CA ILE A 35 2.30 4.33 -7.20
C ILE A 35 2.18 4.62 -8.71
N SER A 36 1.30 5.54 -9.08
CA SER A 36 1.14 5.96 -10.48
C SER A 36 2.32 6.83 -10.96
N GLU A 37 2.60 6.82 -12.26
CA GLU A 37 3.58 7.70 -12.95
C GLU A 37 3.43 9.19 -12.56
N GLU A 38 2.20 9.64 -12.40
CA GLU A 38 1.91 11.04 -12.06
C GLU A 38 2.12 11.37 -10.58
N ALA A 39 2.30 10.35 -9.74
CA ALA A 39 2.70 10.58 -8.37
C ALA A 39 4.13 11.11 -8.39
N HIS A 40 4.33 12.32 -7.89
CA HIS A 40 5.65 12.85 -7.59
C HIS A 40 5.95 12.45 -6.14
N PRO A 41 6.47 11.25 -5.87
CA PRO A 41 6.56 10.75 -4.51
C PRO A 41 7.76 11.47 -3.88
N GLY A 42 7.53 12.26 -2.84
CA GLY A 42 8.64 12.78 -2.07
C GLY A 42 9.30 11.64 -1.29
N GLY A 43 10.60 11.43 -1.45
CA GLY A 43 11.37 10.46 -0.65
C GLY A 43 11.75 9.18 -1.42
N PRO A 44 11.87 8.02 -0.74
CA PRO A 44 12.46 6.81 -1.32
C PRO A 44 11.50 6.02 -2.23
N LEU A 45 10.25 6.46 -2.32
CA LEU A 45 9.21 5.78 -3.09
C LEU A 45 9.34 6.13 -4.57
N MET A 46 9.14 5.13 -5.42
CA MET A 46 9.22 5.26 -6.86
C MET A 46 7.91 4.84 -7.52
N GLU A 47 7.70 5.32 -8.74
CA GLU A 47 6.64 4.82 -9.61
C GLU A 47 6.70 3.28 -9.73
N GLY A 48 5.53 2.64 -9.73
CA GLY A 48 5.40 1.18 -9.81
C GLY A 48 5.64 0.45 -8.49
N ASP A 49 6.07 1.15 -7.43
CA ASP A 49 6.12 0.55 -6.10
C ASP A 49 4.71 0.15 -5.65
N VAL A 50 4.62 -1.04 -5.05
CA VAL A 50 3.39 -1.54 -4.44
C VAL A 50 3.47 -1.41 -2.93
N LEU A 51 2.50 -0.70 -2.36
CA LEU A 51 2.39 -0.43 -0.94
C LEU A 51 1.25 -1.26 -0.34
N VAL A 52 1.47 -1.77 0.86
CA VAL A 52 0.40 -2.28 1.72
C VAL A 52 -0.13 -1.15 2.59
N VAL A 53 -1.42 -0.86 2.48
CA VAL A 53 -2.13 0.12 3.30
C VAL A 53 -3.02 -0.64 4.27
N ASP A 54 -2.95 -0.31 5.55
CA ASP A 54 -3.82 -0.84 6.61
C ASP A 54 -4.78 0.25 7.06
N GLU A 55 -6.05 0.18 6.68
CA GLU A 55 -7.04 1.21 7.04
C GLU A 55 -7.41 1.21 8.54
N ALA A 56 -7.14 0.11 9.24
CA ALA A 56 -7.39 0.02 10.67
C ALA A 56 -6.32 0.77 11.48
N ARG A 57 -5.18 1.10 10.86
CA ARG A 57 -4.17 1.97 11.46
C ARG A 57 -4.61 3.42 11.34
N SER A 58 -5.16 3.94 12.43
CA SER A 58 -5.37 5.37 12.58
C SER A 58 -4.03 6.11 12.51
N LEU A 59 -3.95 7.12 11.65
CA LEU A 59 -2.93 8.15 11.72
C LEU A 59 -3.21 8.95 12.98
N VAL A 60 -2.69 8.52 14.13
CA VAL A 60 -2.73 9.35 15.34
C VAL A 60 -1.83 10.56 15.09
N SER A 61 -2.40 11.59 14.48
CA SER A 61 -1.89 12.94 14.53
C SER A 61 -2.20 13.45 15.93
N THR A 62 -1.32 13.20 16.90
CA THR A 62 -1.35 13.92 18.17
C THR A 62 -1.21 15.41 17.83
N PRO A 63 -2.23 16.26 18.07
CA PRO A 63 -2.03 17.68 17.91
C PRO A 63 -1.03 18.10 19.00
N VAL A 64 0.13 18.62 18.57
CA VAL A 64 1.04 19.30 19.47
C VAL A 64 0.36 20.63 19.82
N LEU A 65 -0.15 20.73 21.05
CA LEU A 65 -0.58 22.00 21.66
C LEU A 65 0.64 22.81 22.10
#